data_AF-A0A9J6AN36-F1
#
_entry.id   AF-A0A9J6AN36-F1
#
_cell.length_a   1.000
_cell.length_b   1.000
_cell.length_c   1.000
_cell.angle_alpha   90.00
_cell.angle_beta   90.00
_cell.angle_gamma   90.00
#
_symmetry.space_group_name_H-M   'P 1'
#
loop_
_entity.id
_entity.type
_entity.pdbx_description
1 polymer ?
#
loop_
_entity_poly.entity_id
_entity_poly.type
_entity_poly.pdbx_seq_one_letter_code
_entity_poly.pdbx_strand_id
1 'polypeptide(L)'
;MSAKKQSNVPPDFINELLFANFISMQKLGDPVLRPFLQDVIQFGPLVKTLGLITLTRPQIIPSIFKQVGIPVLLEWFGHFIMLGYYTFLSTFLDPTIRPLIESFPAKMRYEWKRGLEAWQYGAGLDYKLSPSEAHETAKRSDPSKETFSTNSLK
;
A
#
# COMPACT_ATOMS: atom_id res chain seq x y z
N MET A 1 15.22 -7.74 -6.12
CA MET A 1 16.17 -7.74 -4.97
C MET A 1 16.35 -9.16 -4.48
N SER A 2 17.58 -9.60 -4.17
CA SER A 2 17.85 -10.92 -3.54
C SER A 2 18.45 -10.71 -2.14
N ALA A 3 17.99 -11.47 -1.15
CA ALA A 3 18.48 -11.38 0.22
C ALA A 3 19.95 -11.83 0.32
N LYS A 4 20.73 -11.22 1.21
CA LYS A 4 22.09 -11.69 1.50
C LYS A 4 22.03 -13.10 2.11
N LYS A 5 22.84 -14.02 1.59
CA LYS A 5 22.86 -15.44 1.99
C LYS A 5 23.34 -15.69 3.43
N GLN A 6 24.06 -14.73 4.03
CA GLN A 6 24.68 -14.83 5.36
C GLN A 6 24.52 -13.51 6.14
N SER A 7 23.29 -13.12 6.41
CA SER A 7 22.98 -12.09 7.40
C SER A 7 22.98 -12.73 8.79
N ASN A 8 23.63 -12.10 9.78
CA ASN A 8 23.56 -12.51 11.19
C ASN A 8 22.20 -12.10 11.80
N VAL A 9 21.13 -12.62 11.21
CA VAL A 9 19.73 -12.33 11.51
C VAL A 9 19.03 -13.68 11.73
N PRO A 10 18.06 -13.78 12.66
CA PRO A 10 17.36 -15.04 12.91
C PRO A 10 16.79 -15.66 11.62
N PRO A 11 16.85 -17.00 11.46
CA PRO A 11 16.34 -17.68 10.27
C PRO A 11 14.88 -17.34 9.95
N ASP A 12 14.06 -17.09 10.98
CA ASP A 12 12.63 -16.80 10.85
C ASP A 12 12.31 -15.32 10.62
N PHE A 13 13.31 -14.45 10.55
CA PHE A 13 13.10 -13.00 10.49
C PHE A 13 12.21 -12.54 9.33
N ILE A 14 12.36 -13.14 8.14
CA ILE A 14 11.52 -12.80 6.99
C ILE A 14 10.05 -13.16 7.26
N ASN A 15 9.80 -14.30 7.91
CA ASN A 15 8.45 -14.72 8.29
C ASN A 15 7.87 -13.78 9.34
N GLU A 16 8.66 -13.39 10.35
CA GLU A 16 8.24 -12.42 11.36
C GLU A 16 7.94 -11.03 10.78
N LEU A 17 8.73 -10.59 9.81
CA LEU A 17 8.52 -9.33 9.08
C LEU A 17 7.22 -9.36 8.28
N LEU A 18 7.01 -10.42 7.49
CA LEU A 18 5.76 -10.59 6.73
C LEU A 18 4.54 -10.68 7.67
N PHE A 19 4.66 -11.44 8.77
CA PHE A 19 3.61 -11.52 9.76
C PHE A 19 3.28 -10.16 10.39
N ALA A 20 4.31 -9.38 10.76
CA ALA A 20 4.13 -8.02 11.28
C ALA A 20 3.41 -7.10 10.29
N ASN A 21 3.78 -7.18 9.00
CA ASN A 21 3.13 -6.46 7.91
C ASN A 21 1.65 -6.82 7.83
N PHE A 22 1.30 -8.10 7.73
CA PHE A 22 -0.09 -8.54 7.61
C PHE A 22 -0.95 -8.17 8.81
N ILE A 23 -0.45 -8.33 10.04
CA ILE A 23 -1.18 -7.92 11.25
C ILE A 23 -1.42 -6.40 11.25
N SER A 24 -0.44 -5.61 10.81
CA SER A 24 -0.58 -4.16 10.71
C SER A 24 -1.60 -3.76 9.65
N MET A 25 -1.58 -4.39 8.48
CA MET A 25 -2.56 -4.17 7.42
C MET A 25 -3.97 -4.59 7.85
N GLN A 26 -4.11 -5.72 8.54
CA GLN A 26 -5.39 -6.19 9.07
C GLN A 26 -5.98 -5.19 10.07
N LYS A 27 -5.15 -4.60 10.94
CA LYS A 27 -5.57 -3.53 11.86
C LYS A 27 -5.99 -2.25 11.14
N LEU A 28 -5.37 -1.95 10.00
CA LEU A 28 -5.69 -0.79 9.16
C LEU A 28 -6.92 -1.03 8.26
N GLY A 29 -7.37 -2.27 8.16
CA GLY A 29 -8.59 -2.68 7.46
C GLY A 29 -8.42 -2.89 5.95
N ASP A 30 -9.53 -3.22 5.31
CA ASP A 30 -9.59 -3.64 3.90
C ASP A 30 -9.03 -2.64 2.88
N PRO A 31 -9.18 -1.31 3.04
CA PRO A 31 -8.55 -0.34 2.13
C PRO A 31 -7.03 -0.41 2.10
N VAL A 32 -6.40 -1.05 3.09
CA VAL A 32 -4.96 -1.30 3.13
C VAL A 32 -4.65 -2.75 2.77
N LEU A 33 -5.36 -3.71 3.37
CA LEU A 33 -5.05 -5.13 3.21
C LEU A 33 -5.39 -5.67 1.81
N ARG A 34 -6.56 -5.33 1.25
CA ARG A 34 -7.02 -5.90 -0.02
C ARG A 34 -6.17 -5.52 -1.23
N PRO A 35 -5.80 -4.23 -1.46
CA PRO A 35 -4.92 -3.91 -2.59
C PRO A 35 -3.57 -4.63 -2.47
N PHE A 36 -3.01 -4.71 -1.25
CA PHE A 36 -1.77 -5.45 -1.03
C PHE A 36 -1.88 -6.93 -1.41
N LEU A 37 -3.00 -7.59 -1.07
CA LEU A 37 -3.25 -8.99 -1.46
C LEU A 37 -3.40 -9.19 -2.98
N GLN A 38 -3.68 -8.13 -3.74
CA GLN A 38 -3.71 -8.14 -5.20
C GLN A 38 -2.38 -7.67 -5.82
N ASP A 39 -1.33 -7.55 -5.00
CA ASP A 39 -0.02 -7.03 -5.40
C ASP A 39 -0.06 -5.57 -5.89
N VAL A 40 -1.05 -4.80 -5.41
CA VAL A 40 -1.17 -3.36 -5.68
C VAL A 40 -0.64 -2.57 -4.50
N ILE A 41 0.46 -1.85 -4.73
CA ILE A 41 1.08 -0.99 -3.72
C ILE A 41 0.67 0.46 -3.95
N GLN A 42 -0.07 1.01 -2.98
CA GLN A 42 -0.47 2.41 -2.95
C GLN A 42 0.31 3.16 -1.85
N PHE A 43 0.66 4.42 -2.11
CA PHE A 43 1.47 5.22 -1.18
C PHE A 43 0.85 5.33 0.22
N GLY A 44 -0.43 5.69 0.31
CA GLY A 44 -1.14 5.86 1.59
C GLY A 44 -1.17 4.60 2.45
N PRO A 45 -1.70 3.46 1.94
CA PRO A 45 -1.63 2.16 2.59
C PRO A 45 -0.21 1.76 3.04
N LEU A 46 0.79 1.95 2.18
CA LEU A 46 2.18 1.61 2.49
C LEU A 46 2.73 2.44 3.65
N VAL A 47 2.56 3.77 3.62
CA VAL A 47 2.99 4.68 4.70
C VAL A 47 2.34 4.29 6.03
N LYS A 48 1.03 4.02 6.03
CA LYS A 48 0.30 3.63 7.25
C LYS A 48 0.82 2.32 7.82
N THR A 49 1.03 1.32 6.97
CA THR A 49 1.57 0.01 7.41
C THR A 49 2.98 0.16 7.98
N LEU A 50 3.89 0.84 7.27
CA LEU A 50 5.27 1.05 7.72
C LEU A 50 5.32 1.86 9.03
N GLY A 51 4.50 2.91 9.13
CA GLY A 51 4.38 3.72 10.35
C GLY A 51 3.89 2.88 11.53
N LEU A 52 2.84 2.07 11.33
CA LEU A 52 2.29 1.22 12.39
C LEU A 52 3.31 0.17 12.85
N ILE A 53 4.09 -0.41 11.94
CA ILE A 53 5.16 -1.37 12.30
C ILE A 53 6.29 -0.68 13.03
N THR A 54 6.68 0.53 12.60
CA THR A 54 7.71 1.32 13.28
C THR A 54 7.31 1.63 14.72
N LEU A 55 6.02 1.90 14.96
CA LEU A 55 5.49 2.16 16.30
C LEU A 55 5.31 0.90 17.15
N THR A 56 4.87 -0.21 16.56
CA THR A 56 4.50 -1.44 17.31
C THR A 56 5.62 -2.47 17.41
N ARG A 57 6.59 -2.46 16.48
CA ARG A 57 7.71 -3.40 16.41
C ARG A 57 9.02 -2.71 15.96
N PRO A 58 9.50 -1.68 16.67
CA PRO A 58 10.71 -0.93 16.29
C PRO A 58 11.97 -1.81 16.16
N GLN A 59 12.04 -2.93 16.87
CA GLN A 59 13.14 -3.90 16.84
C GLN A 59 13.35 -4.55 15.46
N ILE A 60 12.36 -4.49 14.56
CA ILE A 60 12.47 -5.01 13.20
C ILE A 60 13.43 -4.17 12.36
N ILE A 61 13.51 -2.85 12.62
CA ILE A 61 14.26 -1.91 11.78
C ILE A 61 15.74 -2.28 11.69
N PRO A 62 16.49 -2.45 12.80
CA PRO A 62 17.90 -2.85 12.73
C PRO A 62 18.13 -4.18 12.00
N SER A 63 17.19 -5.13 12.13
CA SER A 63 17.26 -6.43 11.44
C SER A 63 17.06 -6.29 9.93
N ILE A 64 16.19 -5.37 9.48
CA ILE A 64 16.07 -5.02 8.05
C ILE A 64 17.41 -4.51 7.53
N PHE A 65 18.04 -3.55 8.22
CA PHE A 65 19.34 -3.01 7.82
C PHE A 65 20.42 -4.10 7.71
N LYS A 66 20.47 -5.05 8.65
CA LYS A 66 21.39 -6.19 8.59
C LYS A 66 21.10 -7.15 7.43
N GLN A 67 19.82 -7.39 7.13
CA GLN A 67 19.36 -8.33 6.12
C GLN A 67 19.64 -7.84 4.68
N VAL A 68 19.20 -6.63 4.36
CA VAL A 68 19.23 -6.09 2.98
C VAL A 68 20.39 -5.13 2.74
N GLY A 69 20.90 -4.49 3.79
CA GLY A 69 21.97 -3.50 3.69
C GLY A 69 21.50 -2.10 3.28
N ILE A 70 22.33 -1.10 3.59
CA ILE A 70 22.03 0.32 3.34
C ILE A 70 21.84 0.63 1.84
N PRO A 71 22.67 0.13 0.90
CA PRO A 71 22.51 0.49 -0.52
C PRO A 71 21.15 0.09 -1.09
N VAL A 72 20.67 -1.11 -0.73
CA VAL A 72 19.37 -1.63 -1.17
C VAL A 72 18.22 -0.80 -0.59
N LEU A 73 18.34 -0.35 0.67
CA LEU A 73 17.33 0.50 1.29
C LEU A 73 17.25 1.89 0.65
N LEU A 74 18.38 2.46 0.24
CA LEU A 74 18.40 3.75 -0.44
C LEU A 74 17.73 3.67 -1.83
N GLU A 75 18.00 2.60 -2.58
CA GLU A 75 17.33 2.33 -3.86
C GLU A 75 15.81 2.17 -3.66
N TRP A 76 15.39 1.35 -2.69
CA TRP A 76 13.98 1.20 -2.33
C TRP A 76 13.34 2.52 -1.89
N PHE A 77 14.06 3.36 -1.12
CA PHE A 77 13.57 4.66 -0.69
C PHE A 77 13.36 5.60 -1.89
N GLY A 78 14.22 5.54 -2.91
CA GLY A 78 13.99 6.25 -4.18
C GLY A 78 12.67 5.85 -4.84
N HIS A 79 12.39 4.54 -4.92
CA HIS A 79 11.10 4.05 -5.43
C HIS A 79 9.90 4.50 -4.57
N PHE A 80 10.06 4.48 -3.25
CA PHE A 80 9.04 4.96 -2.32
C PHE A 80 8.70 6.45 -2.55
N ILE A 81 9.71 7.30 -2.76
CA ILE A 81 9.51 8.71 -3.09
C ILE A 81 8.83 8.89 -4.45
N MET A 82 9.23 8.11 -5.47
CA MET A 82 8.59 8.16 -6.79
C MET A 82 7.13 7.73 -6.73
N LEU A 83 6.78 6.71 -5.94
CA LEU A 83 5.40 6.31 -5.71
C LEU A 83 4.59 7.46 -5.09
N GLY A 84 5.14 8.15 -4.09
CA GLY A 84 4.52 9.33 -3.49
C GLY A 84 4.36 10.48 -4.50
N TYR A 85 5.37 10.71 -5.33
CA TYR A 85 5.34 11.73 -6.38
C TYR A 85 4.25 11.45 -7.42
N TYR A 86 4.13 10.21 -7.91
CA TYR A 86 3.10 9.83 -8.88
C TYR A 86 1.70 9.91 -8.26
N THR A 87 1.56 9.50 -7.00
CA THR A 87 0.31 9.66 -6.24
C THR A 87 -0.09 11.13 -6.15
N PHE A 88 0.87 12.02 -5.84
CA PHE A 88 0.64 13.46 -5.77
C PHE A 88 0.23 14.05 -7.13
N LEU A 89 0.97 13.73 -8.20
CA LEU A 89 0.66 14.19 -9.55
C LEU A 89 -0.74 13.76 -9.99
N SER A 90 -1.10 12.49 -9.78
CA SER A 90 -2.41 11.97 -10.16
C SER A 90 -3.56 12.51 -9.30
N THR A 91 -3.34 12.75 -8.00
CA THR A 91 -4.40 13.20 -7.10
C THR A 91 -4.65 14.71 -7.19
N PHE A 92 -3.59 15.51 -7.37
CA PHE A 92 -3.68 16.97 -7.27
C PHE A 92 -3.41 17.69 -8.59
N LEU A 93 -2.45 17.21 -9.40
CA LEU A 93 -2.08 17.91 -10.63
C LEU A 93 -3.02 17.53 -11.79
N ASP A 94 -3.28 16.25 -12.02
CA ASP A 94 -4.19 15.74 -13.05
C ASP A 94 -5.51 16.53 -13.11
N PRO A 95 -6.35 16.56 -12.05
CA PRO A 95 -7.64 17.23 -12.11
C PRO A 95 -7.52 18.74 -12.38
N THR A 96 -6.39 19.35 -12.01
CA THR A 96 -6.12 20.77 -12.22
C THR A 96 -5.79 21.08 -13.68
N ILE A 97 -5.02 20.22 -14.35
CA ILE A 97 -4.56 20.45 -15.74
C ILE A 97 -5.47 19.81 -16.78
N ARG A 98 -6.33 18.85 -16.39
CA ARG A 98 -7.25 18.15 -17.30
C ARG A 98 -8.16 19.07 -18.10
N PRO A 99 -8.79 20.12 -17.52
CA PRO A 99 -9.63 21.04 -18.28
C PRO A 99 -8.86 21.76 -19.40
N LEU A 100 -7.61 22.12 -19.15
CA LEU A 100 -6.73 22.74 -20.14
C LEU A 100 -6.41 21.75 -21.28
N ILE A 101 -6.08 20.50 -20.94
CA ILE A 101 -5.75 19.45 -21.92
C ILE A 101 -6.92 19.15 -22.86
N GLU A 102 -8.18 19.27 -22.39
CA GLU A 102 -9.35 19.03 -23.25
C GLU A 102 -9.48 20.05 -24.40
N SER A 103 -8.86 21.24 -24.27
CA SER A 103 -8.83 22.27 -25.31
C SER A 103 -7.78 22.03 -26.41
N PHE A 104 -6.88 21.05 -26.23
CA PHE A 104 -5.80 20.78 -27.18
C PHE A 104 -6.26 20.05 -28.44
N PRO A 105 -5.50 20.17 -29.56
CA PRO A 105 -5.71 19.36 -30.75
C PRO A 105 -5.66 17.85 -30.44
N ALA A 106 -6.41 17.04 -31.20
CA ALA A 106 -6.66 15.63 -30.87
C ALA A 106 -5.40 14.80 -30.57
N LYS A 107 -4.32 14.96 -31.35
CA LYS A 107 -3.06 14.23 -31.15
C LYS A 107 -2.39 14.60 -29.83
N MET A 108 -2.23 15.90 -29.58
CA MET A 108 -1.60 16.42 -28.36
C MET A 108 -2.43 16.04 -27.13
N ARG A 109 -3.75 16.17 -27.22
CA ARG A 109 -4.67 15.76 -26.15
C ARG A 109 -4.50 14.27 -25.80
N TYR A 110 -4.35 13.40 -26.79
CA TYR A 110 -4.12 11.98 -26.57
C TYR A 110 -2.80 11.73 -25.82
N GLU A 111 -1.70 12.32 -26.29
CA GLU A 111 -0.37 12.16 -25.67
C GLU A 111 -0.38 12.62 -24.21
N TRP A 112 -0.99 13.77 -23.91
CA TRP A 112 -1.15 14.26 -22.55
C TRP A 112 -2.00 13.33 -21.68
N LYS A 113 -3.16 12.87 -22.19
CA LYS A 113 -4.02 11.91 -21.46
C LYS A 113 -3.28 10.63 -21.10
N ARG A 114 -2.46 10.09 -22.01
CA ARG A 114 -1.63 8.90 -21.73
C ARG A 114 -0.58 9.15 -20.66
N GLY A 115 0.01 10.36 -20.61
CA GLY A 115 0.92 10.76 -19.54
C GLY A 115 0.24 10.83 -18.17
N LEU A 116 -0.95 11.44 -18.10
CA LEU A 116 -1.76 11.51 -16.88
C LEU A 116 -2.14 10.11 -16.37
N GLU A 117 -2.59 9.25 -17.29
CA GLU A 117 -2.92 7.85 -17.00
C GLU A 117 -1.70 7.08 -16.46
N ALA A 118 -0.50 7.30 -17.03
CA ALA A 118 0.71 6.66 -16.54
C ALA A 118 1.03 7.04 -15.08
N TRP A 119 0.71 8.25 -14.63
CA TRP A 119 0.83 8.63 -13.22
C TRP A 119 -0.18 7.86 -12.35
N GLN A 120 -1.43 7.78 -12.79
CA GLN A 120 -2.48 7.07 -12.06
C GLN A 120 -2.14 5.58 -11.89
N TYR A 121 -1.79 4.90 -12.98
CA TYR A 121 -1.45 3.48 -12.98
C TYR A 121 -0.13 3.22 -12.24
N GLY A 122 0.88 4.07 -12.44
CA GLY A 122 2.15 3.96 -11.73
C GLY A 122 2.04 4.19 -10.22
N ALA A 123 0.95 4.80 -9.75
CA ALA A 123 0.64 4.98 -8.34
C ALA A 123 -0.35 3.92 -7.77
N GLY A 124 -0.83 2.98 -8.60
CA GLY A 124 -1.84 2.00 -8.21
C GLY A 124 -3.22 2.61 -7.89
N LEU A 125 -3.51 3.81 -8.39
CA LEU A 125 -4.77 4.54 -8.15
C LEU A 125 -5.91 4.10 -9.08
N ASP A 126 -5.67 3.09 -9.90
CA ASP A 126 -6.67 2.37 -10.68
C ASP A 126 -7.43 1.33 -9.85
N TYR A 127 -6.82 0.86 -8.75
CA TYR A 127 -7.52 0.03 -7.76
C TYR A 127 -8.61 0.82 -7.05
N LYS A 128 -9.86 0.34 -7.16
CA LYS A 128 -11.03 0.91 -6.49
C LYS A 128 -11.72 -0.19 -5.69
N LEU A 129 -11.82 0.01 -4.38
CA LEU A 129 -12.62 -0.86 -3.53
C LEU A 129 -14.10 -0.67 -3.88
N SER A 130 -14.80 -1.74 -4.23
CA SER A 130 -16.20 -1.61 -4.62
C SER A 130 -17.08 -1.18 -3.43
N PRO A 131 -18.16 -0.40 -3.64
CA PRO A 131 -19.04 0.03 -2.56
C PRO A 131 -19.67 -1.14 -1.78
N SER A 132 -19.92 -2.27 -2.46
CA SER A 132 -20.44 -3.50 -1.85
C SER A 132 -19.45 -4.06 -0.82
N GLU A 133 -18.16 -4.09 -1.16
CA GLU A 133 -17.11 -4.60 -0.28
C GLU A 133 -16.84 -3.67 0.90
N ALA A 134 -16.91 -2.35 0.69
CA ALA A 134 -16.73 -1.35 1.73
C ALA A 134 -17.87 -1.38 2.78
N HIS A 135 -19.12 -1.58 2.34
CA HIS A 135 -20.28 -1.72 3.22
C HIS A 135 -20.22 -2.99 4.07
N GLU A 136 -19.77 -4.10 3.50
CA GLU A 136 -19.57 -5.35 4.23
C GLU A 136 -18.45 -5.22 5.28
N THR A 137 -17.40 -4.46 4.96
CA THR A 137 -16.33 -4.18 5.94
C THR A 137 -16.82 -3.38 7.14
N ALA A 138 -17.55 -2.29 6.89
CA ALA A 138 -18.08 -1.42 7.94
C ALA A 138 -19.02 -2.18 8.89
N LYS A 139 -19.77 -3.16 8.36
CA LYS A 139 -20.67 -4.02 9.14
C LYS A 139 -19.93 -5.05 9.99
N ARG A 140 -18.71 -5.46 9.59
CA ARG A 140 -17.87 -6.44 10.30
C ARG A 140 -17.01 -5.81 11.39
N SER A 141 -16.66 -4.53 11.26
CA SER A 141 -15.89 -3.77 12.24
C SER A 141 -16.73 -3.15 13.37
N ASP A 142 -18.04 -3.40 13.39
CA ASP A 142 -18.96 -2.90 14.42
C ASP A 142 -18.93 -3.83 15.65
N PRO A 143 -18.33 -3.39 16.79
CA PRO A 143 -18.20 -4.22 17.98
C PRO A 143 -19.56 -4.51 18.65
N SER A 144 -20.65 -3.85 18.26
CA SER A 144 -22.00 -4.14 18.77
C SER A 144 -22.61 -5.45 18.24
N LYS A 145 -21.94 -6.14 17.31
CA LYS A 145 -22.42 -7.40 16.70
C LYS A 145 -21.69 -8.67 17.15
N GLU A 146 -20.74 -8.59 18.09
CA GLU A 146 -20.04 -9.78 18.62
C GLU A 146 -20.88 -10.65 19.58
N THR A 147 -22.14 -10.30 19.86
CA THR A 147 -23.03 -11.13 20.68
C THR A 147 -24.07 -11.87 19.83
N PHE A 148 -23.72 -13.03 19.27
CA PHE A 148 -24.58 -14.24 19.23
C PHE A 148 -23.91 -15.33 18.36
N SER A 149 -23.33 -16.36 18.99
CA SER A 149 -23.59 -17.77 18.65
C SER A 149 -22.87 -18.70 19.63
N THR A 150 -23.33 -18.71 20.88
CA THR A 150 -23.21 -19.92 21.71
C THR A 150 -24.61 -20.44 21.90
N ASN A 151 -24.94 -21.54 21.23
CA ASN A 151 -25.87 -22.60 21.63
C ASN A 151 -26.52 -23.24 20.40
N SER A 152 -25.95 -24.34 19.93
CA SER A 152 -26.75 -25.45 19.41
C SER A 152 -25.95 -26.76 19.41
N LEU A 153 -25.76 -27.31 20.62
CA LEU A 153 -25.58 -28.74 20.83
C LEU A 153 -26.54 -29.11 21.96
N LYS A 154 -27.74 -29.54 21.55
CA LYS A 154 -28.57 -30.49 22.30
C LYS A 154 -28.58 -31.77 21.48
#